data_AF-A0A2V5TVK2-F1
#
_entry.id   AF-A0A2V5TVK2-F1
#
_cell.length_a   1.000
_cell.length_b   1.000
_cell.length_c   1.000
_cell.angle_alpha   90.00
_cell.angle_beta   90.00
_cell.angle_gamma   90.00
#
_symmetry.space_group_name_H-M   'P 1'
#
loop_
_entity.id
_entity.type
_entity.pdbx_description
1 polymer ?
#
loop_
_entity_poly.entity_id
_entity_poly.type
_entity_poly.pdbx_seq_one_letter_code
_entity_poly.pdbx_strand_id
1 'polypeptide(L)'
;FLQQGFPGLHSLIKKKIEDIDLEFFSQLESGDILFIDSSHTVKIGGDVNYLFLEVLPRLKPGVIVHVHDIFFPFNYPRDWVIEEFRFWTEQYLLQAFLSFNSEFEVLMANGYLAYRYMENLKATFTNSPWWSGGSFWMRRRLGKAD
;
A
#
# COMPACT_ATOMS: atom_id res chain seq x y z
N PHE A 1 -9.81 -1.89 -19.30
CA PHE A 1 -9.27 -0.54 -19.10
C PHE A 1 -7.76 -0.50 -19.31
N LEU A 2 -6.90 -0.98 -18.40
CA LEU A 2 -5.43 -0.82 -18.52
C LEU A 2 -4.85 -1.28 -19.87
N GLN A 3 -5.35 -2.39 -20.42
CA GLN A 3 -4.91 -2.92 -21.72
C GLN A 3 -5.24 -2.03 -22.92
N GLN A 4 -6.21 -1.12 -22.77
CA GLN A 4 -6.61 -0.16 -23.81
C GLN A 4 -5.72 1.09 -23.79
N GLY A 5 -4.86 1.24 -22.78
CA GLY A 5 -4.02 2.43 -22.58
C GLY A 5 -4.81 3.63 -22.06
N PHE A 6 -4.08 4.60 -21.51
CA PHE A 6 -4.61 5.91 -21.11
C PHE A 6 -3.45 6.93 -21.08
N PRO A 7 -3.71 8.24 -21.21
CA PRO A 7 -2.67 9.27 -21.13
C PRO A 7 -1.87 9.16 -19.82
N GLY A 8 -0.54 9.07 -19.92
CA GLY A 8 0.36 8.91 -18.78
C GLY A 8 0.79 7.46 -18.50
N LEU A 9 0.16 6.45 -19.12
CA LEU A 9 0.64 5.07 -19.05
C LEU A 9 1.91 4.91 -19.91
N HIS A 10 3.04 4.66 -19.27
CA HIS A 10 4.32 4.41 -19.97
C HIS A 10 4.44 2.97 -20.47
N SER A 11 4.12 1.99 -19.63
CA SER A 11 4.26 0.56 -19.94
C SER A 11 3.22 -0.28 -19.18
N LEU A 12 2.91 -1.47 -19.72
CA LEU A 12 2.04 -2.45 -19.08
C LEU A 12 2.65 -3.84 -19.20
N ILE A 13 2.93 -4.47 -18.05
CA ILE A 13 3.40 -5.85 -17.98
C ILE A 13 2.22 -6.73 -17.54
N LYS A 14 1.75 -7.60 -18.44
CA LYS A 14 0.63 -8.52 -18.17
C LYS A 14 1.15 -9.84 -17.58
N LYS A 15 1.61 -9.80 -16.33
CA LYS A 15 2.06 -10.98 -15.58
C LYS A 15 1.57 -10.91 -14.14
N LYS A 16 1.56 -12.05 -13.46
CA LYS A 16 1.44 -12.08 -12.01
C LYS A 16 2.66 -11.42 -11.39
N ILE A 17 2.50 -10.77 -10.24
CA ILE A 17 3.61 -10.04 -9.61
C ILE A 17 4.70 -11.00 -9.14
N GLU A 18 4.29 -12.20 -8.75
CA GLU A 18 5.13 -13.32 -8.33
C GLU A 18 6.05 -13.83 -9.45
N ASP A 19 5.73 -13.55 -10.73
CA ASP A 19 6.51 -13.93 -11.91
C ASP A 19 7.45 -12.80 -12.41
N ILE A 20 7.45 -11.65 -11.73
CA ILE A 20 8.34 -10.52 -12.05
C ILE A 20 9.67 -10.73 -11.32
N ASP A 21 10.79 -10.45 -12.02
CA ASP A 21 12.11 -10.50 -11.39
C ASP A 21 12.20 -9.44 -10.27
N LEU A 22 12.77 -9.81 -9.12
CA LEU A 22 12.93 -8.89 -7.99
C LEU A 22 13.79 -7.67 -8.37
N GLU A 23 14.74 -7.82 -9.28
CA GLU A 23 15.56 -6.72 -9.79
C GLU A 23 14.73 -5.66 -10.52
N PHE A 24 13.52 -5.99 -10.99
CA PHE A 24 12.61 -5.00 -11.55
C PHE A 24 12.31 -3.88 -10.54
N PHE A 25 12.18 -4.20 -9.25
CA PHE A 25 11.85 -3.20 -8.23
C PHE A 25 13.05 -2.33 -7.84
N SER A 26 14.26 -2.72 -8.22
CA SER A 26 15.47 -1.91 -8.00
C SER A 26 15.47 -0.61 -8.82
N GLN A 27 14.61 -0.51 -9.85
CA GLN A 27 14.48 0.71 -10.65
C GLN A 27 13.79 1.86 -9.92
N LEU A 28 13.06 1.59 -8.83
CA LEU A 28 12.39 2.61 -8.04
C LEU A 28 13.39 3.35 -7.17
N GLU A 29 13.46 4.67 -7.34
CA GLU A 29 14.36 5.55 -6.61
C GLU A 29 13.64 6.34 -5.51
N SER A 30 14.41 7.09 -4.71
CA SER A 30 13.85 7.95 -3.67
C SER A 30 12.84 8.93 -4.25
N GLY A 31 11.61 8.92 -3.71
CA GLY A 31 10.49 9.75 -4.17
C GLY A 31 9.55 9.06 -5.16
N ASP A 32 9.95 7.93 -5.75
CA ASP A 32 9.05 7.12 -6.57
C ASP A 32 8.02 6.39 -5.70
N ILE A 33 6.89 6.05 -6.32
CA ILE A 33 5.75 5.41 -5.65
C ILE A 33 5.56 3.98 -6.17
N LEU A 34 5.64 3.01 -5.26
CA LEU A 34 5.08 1.68 -5.46
C LEU A 34 3.62 1.67 -4.99
N PHE A 35 2.69 1.54 -5.93
CA PHE A 35 1.27 1.43 -5.64
C PHE A 35 0.83 -0.04 -5.66
N ILE A 36 0.31 -0.53 -4.53
CA ILE A 36 -0.11 -1.92 -4.35
C ILE A 36 -1.63 -1.97 -4.22
N ASP A 37 -2.27 -2.67 -5.15
CA ASP A 37 -3.66 -3.12 -5.06
C ASP A 37 -3.67 -4.62 -5.38
N SER A 38 -3.53 -5.41 -4.33
CA SER A 38 -3.25 -6.85 -4.38
C SER A 38 -4.55 -7.65 -4.31
N SER A 39 -4.44 -8.97 -4.12
CA SER A 39 -5.58 -9.82 -3.76
C SER A 39 -6.08 -9.66 -2.32
N HIS A 40 -5.41 -8.83 -1.50
CA HIS A 40 -5.73 -8.51 -0.10
C HIS A 40 -5.74 -9.71 0.87
N THR A 41 -5.30 -10.90 0.41
CA THR A 41 -5.39 -12.15 1.17
C THR A 41 -4.04 -12.83 1.31
N VAL A 42 -3.60 -13.04 2.55
CA VAL A 42 -2.43 -13.86 2.91
C VAL A 42 -2.72 -15.33 2.62
N LYS A 43 -1.99 -15.93 1.69
CA LYS A 43 -2.12 -17.35 1.29
C LYS A 43 -0.82 -17.91 0.73
N ILE A 44 -0.69 -19.23 0.72
CA ILE A 44 0.49 -19.93 0.19
C ILE A 44 0.70 -19.50 -1.27
N GLY A 45 1.90 -18.96 -1.56
CA GLY A 45 2.28 -18.50 -2.90
C GLY A 45 1.47 -17.30 -3.41
N GLY A 46 0.81 -16.53 -2.55
CA GLY A 46 0.03 -15.36 -2.94
C GLY A 46 0.86 -14.08 -3.08
N ASP A 47 0.38 -13.19 -3.95
CA ASP A 47 0.90 -11.84 -4.19
C ASP A 47 1.15 -11.01 -2.94
N VAL A 48 0.25 -11.01 -1.95
CA VAL A 48 0.44 -10.29 -0.67
C VAL A 48 1.73 -10.74 0.03
N ASN A 49 1.95 -12.05 0.12
CA ASN A 49 3.15 -12.58 0.77
C ASN A 49 4.40 -12.21 -0.02
N TYR A 50 4.36 -12.35 -1.35
CA TYR A 50 5.47 -12.00 -2.22
C TYR A 50 5.83 -10.51 -2.11
N LEU A 51 4.83 -9.63 -2.14
CA LEU A 51 5.02 -8.19 -2.00
C LEU A 51 5.65 -7.85 -0.64
N PHE A 52 5.08 -8.32 0.47
CA PHE A 52 5.54 -7.96 1.81
C PHE A 52 6.87 -8.60 2.21
N LEU A 53 7.08 -9.86 1.83
CA LEU A 53 8.24 -10.65 2.29
C LEU A 53 9.43 -10.57 1.32
N GLU A 54 9.18 -10.33 0.03
CA GLU A 54 10.25 -10.27 -0.97
C GLU A 54 10.45 -8.87 -1.56
N VAL A 55 9.39 -8.20 -1.98
CA VAL A 55 9.52 -6.90 -2.68
C VAL A 55 9.86 -5.77 -1.71
N LEU A 56 9.02 -5.54 -0.70
CA LEU A 56 9.18 -4.40 0.22
C LEU A 56 10.57 -4.33 0.87
N PRO A 57 11.17 -5.43 1.36
CA PRO A 57 12.49 -5.37 2.00
C PRO A 57 13.63 -4.92 1.08
N ARG A 58 13.46 -5.04 -0.24
CA ARG A 58 14.47 -4.73 -1.27
C ARG A 58 14.33 -3.34 -1.89
N LEU A 59 13.26 -2.60 -1.54
CA LEU A 59 13.08 -1.24 -2.03
C LEU A 59 14.22 -0.33 -1.57
N LYS A 60 14.67 0.55 -2.47
CA LYS A 60 15.67 1.55 -2.14
C LYS A 60 15.15 2.53 -1.07
N PRO A 61 16.04 3.08 -0.23
CA PRO A 61 15.70 4.17 0.69
C PRO A 61 14.98 5.32 -0.02
N GLY A 62 13.92 5.83 0.59
CA GLY A 62 13.12 6.94 0.07
C GLY A 62 11.96 6.55 -0.85
N VAL A 63 11.87 5.29 -1.30
CA VAL A 63 10.70 4.81 -2.07
C VAL A 63 9.45 4.87 -1.18
N ILE A 64 8.38 5.44 -1.74
CA ILE A 64 7.07 5.56 -1.11
C ILE A 64 6.22 4.36 -1.51
N VAL A 65 5.52 3.77 -0.55
CA VAL A 65 4.64 2.62 -0.74
C VAL A 65 3.22 3.00 -0.37
N HIS A 66 2.30 2.78 -1.30
CA HIS A 66 0.86 2.82 -1.07
C HIS A 66 0.31 1.41 -1.03
N VAL A 67 -0.45 1.07 0.01
CA VAL A 67 -1.24 -0.16 0.07
C VAL A 67 -2.72 0.23 0.08
N HIS A 68 -3.43 -0.21 -0.96
CA HIS A 68 -4.83 0.10 -1.20
C HIS A 68 -5.76 -0.59 -0.18
N ASP A 69 -6.96 -0.05 0.04
CA ASP A 69 -8.02 -0.60 0.90
C ASP A 69 -7.63 -0.95 2.36
N ILE A 70 -6.62 -0.30 2.92
CA ILE A 70 -6.23 -0.49 4.33
C ILE A 70 -7.00 0.44 5.28
N PHE A 71 -7.61 -0.13 6.32
CA PHE A 71 -8.36 0.61 7.36
C PHE A 71 -7.62 0.72 8.71
N PHE A 72 -6.34 0.33 8.72
CA PHE A 72 -5.47 0.36 9.89
C PHE A 72 -5.56 1.70 10.66
N PRO A 73 -5.65 1.69 12.01
CA PRO A 73 -5.56 0.53 12.91
C PRO A 73 -6.91 -0.16 13.20
N PHE A 74 -7.96 0.14 12.44
CA PHE A 74 -9.27 -0.49 12.61
C PHE A 74 -9.38 -1.77 11.77
N ASN A 75 -10.38 -2.59 12.09
CA ASN A 75 -10.75 -3.74 11.26
C ASN A 75 -11.38 -3.28 9.94
N TYR A 76 -11.38 -4.17 8.95
CA TYR A 76 -12.16 -3.97 7.73
C TYR A 76 -13.64 -3.68 8.03
N PRO A 77 -14.34 -2.92 7.17
CA PRO A 77 -15.75 -2.62 7.35
C PRO A 77 -16.59 -3.87 7.58
N ARG A 78 -17.51 -3.82 8.56
CA ARG A 78 -18.33 -4.98 8.93
C ARG A 78 -19.05 -5.59 7.73
N ASP A 79 -19.66 -4.76 6.89
CA ASP A 79 -20.48 -5.23 5.78
C ASP A 79 -19.62 -5.90 4.69
N TRP A 80 -18.37 -5.48 4.52
CA TRP A 80 -17.42 -6.18 3.64
C TRP A 80 -17.14 -7.61 4.12
N VAL A 81 -17.08 -7.82 5.43
CA VAL A 81 -16.81 -9.14 6.01
C VAL A 81 -18.06 -10.01 6.03
N ILE A 82 -19.21 -9.46 6.49
CA ILE A 82 -20.42 -10.23 6.77
C ILE A 82 -21.31 -10.40 5.55
N GLU A 83 -21.46 -9.36 4.74
CA GLU A 83 -22.38 -9.36 3.59
C GLU A 83 -21.64 -9.68 2.28
N GLU A 84 -20.42 -9.17 2.11
CA GLU A 84 -19.62 -9.38 0.89
C GLU A 84 -18.61 -10.53 1.00
N PHE A 85 -18.43 -11.11 2.19
CA PHE A 85 -17.52 -12.22 2.45
C PHE A 85 -16.06 -11.95 2.03
N ARG A 86 -15.62 -10.68 2.13
CA ARG A 86 -14.22 -10.29 1.92
C ARG A 86 -13.39 -10.66 3.13
N PHE A 87 -12.83 -11.88 3.13
CA PHE A 87 -11.92 -12.37 4.17
C PHE A 87 -10.48 -11.88 3.96
N TRP A 88 -10.34 -10.57 3.77
CA TRP A 88 -9.04 -9.94 3.58
C TRP A 88 -8.23 -9.94 4.85
N THR A 89 -6.93 -10.17 4.71
CA THR A 89 -5.99 -10.36 5.82
C THR A 89 -4.72 -9.54 5.67
N GLU A 90 -4.52 -8.85 4.54
CA GLU A 90 -3.33 -8.05 4.24
C GLU A 90 -3.05 -6.98 5.31
N GLN A 91 -4.06 -6.27 5.82
CA GLN A 91 -3.82 -5.24 6.84
C GLN A 91 -3.23 -5.77 8.15
N TYR A 92 -3.47 -7.03 8.50
CA TYR A 92 -2.90 -7.63 9.70
C TYR A 92 -1.45 -8.06 9.48
N LEU A 93 -1.10 -8.49 8.25
CA LEU A 93 0.29 -8.67 7.87
C LEU A 93 1.03 -7.33 7.85
N LEU A 94 0.40 -6.26 7.35
CA LEU A 94 0.93 -4.90 7.42
C LEU A 94 1.16 -4.46 8.88
N GLN A 95 0.21 -4.71 9.78
CA GLN A 95 0.39 -4.41 11.20
C GLN A 95 1.59 -5.16 11.78
N ALA A 96 1.74 -6.46 11.47
CA ALA A 96 2.90 -7.24 11.90
C ALA A 96 4.20 -6.71 11.29
N PHE A 97 4.19 -6.34 10.00
CA PHE A 97 5.33 -5.77 9.29
C PHE A 97 5.78 -4.43 9.88
N LEU A 98 4.85 -3.59 10.35
CA LEU A 98 5.16 -2.30 10.99
C LEU A 98 5.63 -2.49 12.43
N SER A 99 5.16 -3.54 13.10
CA SER A 99 5.51 -3.82 14.49
C SER A 99 7.02 -4.08 14.60
N PHE A 100 7.70 -3.27 15.42
CA PHE A 100 9.15 -3.33 15.62
C PHE A 100 10.01 -3.06 14.38
N ASN A 101 9.41 -2.57 13.29
CA ASN A 101 10.14 -2.26 12.07
C ASN A 101 10.54 -0.79 12.05
N SER A 102 11.84 -0.53 12.22
CA SER A 102 12.40 0.82 12.14
C SER A 102 12.76 1.24 10.72
N GLU A 103 12.77 0.33 9.75
CA GLU A 103 13.21 0.59 8.37
C GLU A 103 12.16 1.31 7.53
N PHE A 104 10.90 1.31 7.97
CA PHE A 104 9.81 2.03 7.32
C PHE A 104 9.23 3.08 8.26
N GLU A 105 8.85 4.21 7.69
CA GLU A 105 8.12 5.24 8.40
C GLU A 105 6.71 5.38 7.84
N VAL A 106 5.76 5.56 8.75
CA VAL A 106 4.36 5.81 8.37
C VAL A 106 4.24 7.26 7.92
N LEU A 107 3.74 7.46 6.71
CA LEU A 107 3.43 8.79 6.18
C LEU A 107 1.97 9.15 6.43
N MET A 108 1.06 8.20 6.17
CA MET A 108 -0.38 8.46 6.28
C MET A 108 -1.16 7.15 6.45
N ALA A 109 -2.12 7.14 7.38
CA ALA A 109 -3.14 6.09 7.47
C ALA A 109 -4.51 6.72 7.23
N ASN A 110 -5.05 6.61 6.01
CA ASN A 110 -6.20 7.40 5.59
C ASN A 110 -7.47 7.05 6.40
N GLY A 111 -7.71 5.76 6.64
CA GLY A 111 -8.84 5.32 7.47
C GLY A 111 -8.79 5.90 8.90
N TYR A 112 -7.60 5.95 9.49
CA TYR A 112 -7.40 6.57 10.80
C TYR A 112 -7.63 8.08 10.80
N LEU A 113 -7.08 8.78 9.81
CA LEU A 113 -7.25 10.23 9.68
C LEU A 113 -8.71 10.60 9.40
N ALA A 114 -9.41 9.85 8.56
CA ALA A 114 -10.83 10.05 8.29
C ALA A 114 -11.66 9.87 9.57
N TYR A 115 -11.34 8.87 10.39
CA TYR A 115 -12.08 8.62 11.62
C TYR A 115 -11.79 9.63 12.74
N ARG A 116 -10.53 10.07 12.91
CA ARG A 116 -10.10 10.90 14.06
C ARG A 116 -9.89 12.38 13.76
N TYR A 117 -9.57 12.72 12.51
CA TYR A 117 -9.07 14.04 12.10
C TYR A 117 -9.74 14.51 10.80
N MET A 118 -11.03 14.19 10.63
CA MET A 118 -11.80 14.51 9.42
C MET A 118 -11.73 16.00 9.04
N GLU A 119 -11.86 16.90 10.02
CA GLU A 119 -11.84 18.34 9.75
C GLU A 119 -10.45 18.82 9.26
N ASN A 120 -9.37 18.27 9.81
CA ASN A 120 -8.01 18.52 9.32
C ASN A 120 -7.80 17.98 7.90
N LEU A 121 -8.32 16.79 7.59
CA LEU A 121 -8.27 16.24 6.23
C LEU A 121 -9.01 17.15 5.24
N LYS A 122 -10.21 17.60 5.58
CA LYS A 122 -11.01 18.51 4.74
C LYS A 122 -10.30 19.84 4.51
N ALA A 123 -9.72 20.41 5.57
CA ALA A 123 -8.97 21.67 5.48
C ALA A 123 -7.68 21.52 4.66
N THR A 124 -7.02 20.36 4.71
CA THR A 124 -5.76 20.10 4.01
C THR A 124 -5.99 19.76 2.53
N PHE A 125 -6.99 18.94 2.24
CA PHE A 125 -7.31 18.45 0.90
C PHE A 125 -8.64 19.03 0.41
N THR A 126 -8.69 20.35 0.25
CA THR A 126 -9.95 21.07 -0.05
C THR A 126 -10.62 20.65 -1.35
N ASN A 127 -9.85 20.12 -2.30
CA ASN A 127 -10.33 19.67 -3.62
C ASN A 127 -10.47 18.14 -3.71
N SER A 128 -10.37 17.41 -2.59
CA SER A 128 -10.51 15.97 -2.64
C SER A 128 -11.96 15.59 -2.98
N PRO A 129 -12.20 14.66 -3.90
CA PRO A 129 -13.55 14.18 -4.20
C PRO A 129 -14.15 13.36 -3.05
N TRP A 130 -13.31 12.84 -2.15
CA TRP A 130 -13.69 12.12 -0.94
C TRP A 130 -12.64 12.32 0.16
N TRP A 131 -13.06 12.33 1.43
CA TRP A 131 -12.18 12.42 2.61
C TRP A 131 -12.21 11.16 3.48
N SER A 132 -12.80 10.09 2.94
CA SER A 132 -12.84 8.75 3.51
C SER A 132 -12.22 7.75 2.53
N GLY A 133 -12.08 6.49 2.95
CA GLY A 133 -11.54 5.41 2.14
C GLY A 133 -10.38 4.69 2.83
N GLY A 134 -10.09 3.47 2.37
CA GLY A 134 -8.99 2.66 2.89
C GLY A 134 -7.72 2.93 2.09
N SER A 135 -6.67 3.38 2.77
CA SER A 135 -5.31 3.34 2.23
C SER A 135 -4.28 3.57 3.33
N PHE A 136 -3.09 3.03 3.10
CA PHE A 136 -1.95 3.22 3.97
C PHE A 136 -0.71 3.59 3.17
N TRP A 137 -0.02 4.62 3.64
CA TRP A 137 1.18 5.16 3.02
C TRP A 137 2.35 5.05 4.00
N MET A 138 3.43 4.47 3.52
CA MET A 138 4.70 4.40 4.24
C MET A 138 5.85 4.68 3.29
N ARG A 139 7.03 4.93 3.83
CA ARG A 139 8.25 5.14 3.07
C ARG A 139 9.36 4.31 3.64
N ARG A 140 10.18 3.69 2.78
CA ARG A 140 11.45 3.11 3.22
C ARG A 140 12.31 4.27 3.71
N ARG A 141 12.73 4.26 4.97
CA ARG A 141 13.51 5.37 5.54
C ARG A 141 14.74 5.65 4.68
N LEU A 142 15.04 6.92 4.48
CA LEU A 142 16.34 7.34 3.95
C LEU A 142 17.40 6.75 4.89
N GLY A 143 18.43 6.10 4.32
CA GLY A 143 19.57 5.65 5.12
C GLY A 143 20.11 6.85 5.91
N LYS A 144 20.70 6.60 7.08
CA LYS A 144 21.48 7.66 7.73
C LYS A 144 22.54 8.09 6.72
N ALA A 145 22.55 9.38 6.37
CA ALA A 145 23.73 9.94 5.75
C ALA A 145 24.86 9.74 6.77
N ASP A 146 25.88 8.99 6.38
CA ASP A 146 27.12 8.86 7.16
C ASP A 146 27.82 10.22 7.31
#